data_AF-A0A250FMY1-F1
#
_entry.id   AF-A0A250FMY1-F1
#
_cell.length_a   1.000
_cell.length_b   1.000
_cell.length_c   1.000
_cell.angle_alpha   90.00
_cell.angle_beta   90.00
_cell.angle_gamma   90.00
#
_symmetry.space_group_name_H-M   'P 1'
#
loop_
_entity.id
_entity.type
_entity.pdbx_description
1 polymer ?
#
loop_
_entity_poly.entity_id
_entity_poly.type
_entity_poly.pdbx_seq_one_letter_code
_entity_poly.pdbx_strand_id
1 'polypeptide(L)'
;MVRIKVKDQDTANALNTNDAGAGKYQVDGSGGSNPEVPIHDSRLRLLTLEKLQAIMTSQEFRGRFPGGKNDTTGKIYKSDLDRADFPTALELDGSVRDLSGLEYFSKVKKLTIYTSTPTTLNLTGMDSLEEIISTGSTIEVIQGNAPRLKKIILRNSHRVKKINVVNSSNIEQITIEEDSNIANHIECIAVPANRVDTVKQNINLGNSPAKTTAYRSKVQSFPCN
;
A
#
# COMPACT_ATOMS: atom_id res chain seq x y z
N MET A 1 -39.56 12.24 -6.71
CA MET A 1 -39.09 12.03 -5.32
C MET A 1 -37.64 12.49 -5.24
N VAL A 2 -37.34 13.51 -4.44
CA VAL A 2 -35.95 13.95 -4.22
C VAL A 2 -35.31 12.98 -3.24
N ARG A 3 -34.26 12.26 -3.66
CA ARG A 3 -33.53 11.32 -2.80
C ARG A 3 -32.36 12.03 -2.13
N ILE A 4 -32.32 12.00 -0.81
CA ILE A 4 -31.28 12.63 0.01
C ILE A 4 -30.07 11.68 0.06
N LYS A 5 -28.88 12.20 -0.25
CA LYS A 5 -27.63 11.44 -0.21
C LYS A 5 -27.07 11.42 1.19
N VAL A 6 -26.66 10.23 1.65
CA VAL A 6 -26.08 10.02 2.99
C VAL A 6 -24.76 9.25 2.89
N LYS A 7 -23.93 9.40 3.93
CA LYS A 7 -22.53 8.97 3.96
C LYS A 7 -22.31 7.45 3.93
N ASP A 8 -23.25 6.67 4.46
CA ASP A 8 -23.12 5.21 4.58
C ASP A 8 -24.51 4.55 4.65
N GLN A 9 -24.52 3.23 4.44
CA GLN A 9 -25.76 2.44 4.39
C GLN A 9 -26.45 2.36 5.75
N ASP A 10 -25.70 2.35 6.86
CA ASP A 10 -26.27 2.30 8.20
C ASP A 10 -27.04 3.59 8.53
N THR A 11 -26.49 4.74 8.14
CA THR A 11 -27.16 6.05 8.23
C THR A 11 -28.39 6.09 7.34
N ALA A 12 -28.32 5.54 6.12
CA ALA A 12 -29.48 5.43 5.23
C ALA A 12 -30.59 4.58 5.85
N ASN A 13 -30.23 3.42 6.41
CA ASN A 13 -31.17 2.49 7.02
C ASN A 13 -31.84 3.10 8.26
N ALA A 14 -31.07 3.72 9.15
CA ALA A 14 -31.59 4.39 10.34
C ALA A 14 -32.57 5.51 9.97
N LEU A 15 -32.22 6.36 9.00
CA LEU A 15 -33.06 7.48 8.58
C LEU A 15 -34.32 7.02 7.82
N ASN A 16 -34.21 6.02 6.95
CA ASN A 16 -35.39 5.45 6.27
C ASN A 16 -36.34 4.73 7.24
N THR A 17 -35.81 4.14 8.33
CA THR A 17 -36.62 3.52 9.39
C THR A 17 -37.35 4.58 10.22
N ASN A 18 -36.67 5.67 10.57
CA ASN A 18 -37.21 6.72 11.42
C ASN A 18 -38.20 7.65 10.71
N ASP A 19 -38.03 7.88 9.40
CA ASP A 19 -38.83 8.87 8.64
C ASP A 19 -40.06 8.25 7.95
N ALA A 20 -40.39 6.98 8.22
CA ALA A 20 -41.51 6.20 7.65
C ALA A 20 -41.63 6.18 6.11
N GLY A 21 -40.67 6.80 5.41
CA GLY A 21 -40.59 6.89 3.96
C GLY A 21 -39.52 5.94 3.43
N ALA A 22 -39.94 4.76 3.00
CA ALA A 22 -39.04 3.78 2.38
C ALA A 22 -38.34 4.38 1.14
N GLY A 23 -37.02 4.59 1.22
CA GLY A 23 -36.18 4.94 0.08
C GLY A 23 -35.96 6.44 -0.17
N LYS A 24 -36.21 7.30 0.82
CA LYS A 24 -35.90 8.74 0.75
C LYS A 24 -34.40 9.01 0.90
N TYR A 25 -33.71 8.22 1.72
CA TYR A 25 -32.27 8.32 1.96
C TYR A 25 -31.57 7.18 1.23
N GLN A 26 -30.58 7.52 0.41
CA GLN A 26 -29.75 6.52 -0.29
C GLN A 26 -28.29 6.92 -0.16
N VAL A 27 -27.42 5.92 -0.11
CA VAL A 27 -25.98 6.17 -0.19
C VAL A 27 -25.70 6.89 -1.51
N ASP A 28 -24.69 7.76 -1.52
CA ASP A 28 -24.20 8.21 -2.82
C ASP A 28 -23.85 6.99 -3.68
N GLY A 29 -24.14 7.04 -4.98
CA GLY A 29 -24.31 5.85 -5.85
C GLY A 29 -23.07 4.95 -6.01
N SER A 30 -21.99 5.19 -5.27
CA SER A 30 -20.92 4.25 -5.02
C SER A 30 -21.33 3.25 -3.94
N GLY A 31 -22.11 2.23 -4.32
CA GLY A 31 -22.44 1.06 -3.47
C GLY A 31 -21.22 0.19 -3.14
N GLY A 32 -20.16 0.79 -2.63
CA GLY A 32 -19.00 0.10 -2.09
C GLY A 32 -19.27 -0.30 -0.65
N SER A 33 -18.87 -1.53 -0.29
CA SER A 33 -18.72 -1.90 1.11
C SER A 33 -17.81 -0.87 1.80
N ASN A 34 -18.22 -0.39 2.97
CA ASN A 34 -17.37 0.46 3.82
C ASN A 34 -16.92 -0.34 5.06
N PRO A 35 -16.09 -1.38 4.89
CA PRO A 35 -15.67 -2.22 5.99
C PRO A 35 -14.76 -1.46 6.95
N GLU A 36 -14.74 -1.92 8.20
CA GLU A 36 -13.69 -1.57 9.14
C GLU A 36 -12.34 -2.11 8.63
N VAL A 37 -11.30 -1.28 8.71
CA VAL A 37 -9.94 -1.64 8.27
C VAL A 37 -9.20 -2.29 9.45
N PRO A 38 -8.77 -3.56 9.33
CA PRO A 38 -8.14 -4.30 10.43
C PRO A 38 -6.66 -3.93 10.60
N ILE A 39 -6.38 -2.71 11.09
CA ILE A 39 -5.02 -2.27 11.42
C ILE A 39 -4.69 -2.70 12.86
N HIS A 40 -4.02 -3.85 13.00
CA HIS A 40 -3.64 -4.42 14.30
C HIS A 40 -2.35 -3.82 14.88
N ASP A 41 -1.42 -3.40 14.02
CA ASP A 41 -0.17 -2.80 14.45
C ASP A 41 -0.41 -1.37 14.98
N SER A 42 -0.02 -1.14 16.24
CA SER A 42 -0.23 0.15 16.89
C SER A 42 0.56 1.27 16.23
N ARG A 43 1.74 0.99 15.63
CA ARG A 43 2.55 1.98 14.93
C ARG A 43 1.92 2.33 13.58
N LEU A 44 1.50 1.35 12.79
CA LEU A 44 0.78 1.57 11.53
C LEU A 44 -0.52 2.33 11.78
N ARG A 45 -1.25 1.99 12.84
CA ARG A 45 -2.45 2.70 13.25
C ARG A 45 -2.14 4.15 13.60
N LEU A 46 -1.10 4.40 14.40
CA LEU A 46 -0.68 5.77 14.75
C LEU A 46 -0.33 6.59 13.50
N LEU A 47 0.47 6.03 12.58
CA LEU A 47 0.80 6.68 11.29
C LEU A 47 -0.46 7.02 10.49
N THR A 48 -1.42 6.10 10.44
CA THR A 48 -2.70 6.29 9.75
C THR A 48 -3.50 7.42 10.39
N LEU A 49 -3.63 7.43 11.71
CA LEU A 49 -4.34 8.48 12.44
C LEU A 49 -3.65 9.84 12.33
N GLU A 50 -2.31 9.89 12.23
CA GLU A 50 -1.58 11.13 11.95
C GLU A 50 -1.95 11.71 10.58
N LYS A 51 -2.10 10.86 9.54
CA LYS A 51 -2.56 11.31 8.22
C LYS A 51 -4.02 11.76 8.25
N LEU A 52 -4.90 11.04 8.94
CA LEU A 52 -6.30 11.42 9.08
C LEU A 52 -6.48 12.72 9.87
N GLN A 53 -5.69 12.92 10.94
CA GLN A 53 -5.71 14.16 11.72
C GLN A 53 -5.31 15.39 10.89
N ALA A 54 -4.41 15.22 9.93
CA ALA A 54 -3.95 16.30 9.07
C ALA A 54 -5.01 16.78 8.07
N ILE A 55 -6.02 15.96 7.76
CA ILE A 55 -7.02 16.23 6.72
C ILE A 55 -8.44 16.42 7.28
N MET A 56 -8.71 15.91 8.48
CA MET A 56 -9.99 16.08 9.17
C MET A 56 -10.00 17.37 9.98
N THR A 57 -11.20 17.95 10.15
CA THR A 57 -11.36 19.05 11.13
C THR A 57 -11.11 18.54 12.54
N SER A 58 -10.63 19.41 13.44
CA SER A 58 -10.39 19.05 14.85
C SER A 58 -11.64 18.45 15.51
N GLN A 59 -12.83 18.96 15.19
CA GLN A 59 -14.09 18.47 15.73
C GLN A 59 -14.43 17.06 15.20
N GLU A 60 -14.31 16.84 13.89
CA GLU A 60 -14.53 15.52 13.27
C GLU A 60 -13.55 14.49 13.83
N PHE A 61 -12.26 14.81 13.83
CA PHE A 61 -11.21 13.89 14.25
C PHE A 61 -11.36 13.51 15.72
N ARG A 62 -11.55 14.49 16.62
CA ARG A 62 -11.73 14.21 18.06
C ARG A 62 -13.06 13.55 18.39
N GLY A 63 -14.11 13.81 17.62
CA GLY A 63 -15.39 13.12 17.79
C GLY A 63 -15.32 11.63 17.46
N ARG A 64 -14.43 11.24 16.53
CA ARG A 64 -14.25 9.85 16.10
C ARG A 64 -13.12 9.11 16.82
N PHE A 65 -12.07 9.85 17.16
CA PHE A 65 -10.85 9.37 17.81
C PHE A 65 -10.60 10.25 19.05
N PRO A 66 -11.29 10.01 20.17
CA PRO A 66 -11.18 10.85 21.37
C PRO A 66 -9.74 10.90 21.92
N GLY A 67 -9.01 9.78 21.87
CA GLY A 67 -7.58 9.71 22.19
C GLY A 67 -6.64 10.41 21.18
N GLY A 68 -7.18 11.01 20.12
CA GLY A 68 -6.43 11.62 19.03
C GLY A 68 -5.63 10.59 18.24
N LYS A 69 -4.40 10.93 17.83
CA LYS A 69 -3.54 10.00 17.08
C LYS A 69 -3.10 8.75 17.86
N ASN A 70 -3.23 8.78 19.19
CA ASN A 70 -2.94 7.65 20.07
C ASN A 70 -4.20 6.84 20.40
N ASP A 71 -5.33 7.17 19.78
CA ASP A 71 -6.59 6.50 20.05
C ASP A 71 -6.55 5.05 19.58
N THR A 72 -6.95 4.12 20.45
CA THR A 72 -6.99 2.67 20.20
C THR A 72 -8.40 2.12 20.03
N THR A 73 -9.44 2.97 20.13
CA THR A 73 -10.83 2.53 20.26
C THR A 73 -11.69 2.88 19.04
N GLY A 74 -11.41 4.02 18.41
CA GLY A 74 -12.11 4.51 17.24
C GLY A 74 -11.84 3.63 16.02
N LYS A 75 -12.90 3.29 15.31
CA LYS A 75 -12.80 2.45 14.12
C LYS A 75 -12.36 3.29 12.92
N ILE A 76 -11.40 2.74 12.17
CA ILE A 76 -10.98 3.27 10.87
C ILE A 76 -11.74 2.46 9.82
N TYR A 77 -12.43 3.15 8.92
CA TYR A 77 -13.20 2.55 7.84
C TYR A 77 -12.53 2.81 6.49
N LYS A 78 -12.82 1.99 5.49
CA LYS A 78 -12.29 2.16 4.13
C LYS A 78 -12.53 3.58 3.61
N SER A 79 -13.70 4.17 3.89
CA SER A 79 -14.06 5.53 3.51
C SER A 79 -13.10 6.59 4.05
N ASP A 80 -12.40 6.33 5.15
CA ASP A 80 -11.41 7.24 5.73
C ASP A 80 -10.13 7.28 4.89
N LEU A 81 -9.70 6.11 4.39
CA LEU A 81 -8.54 5.96 3.53
C LEU A 81 -8.85 6.38 2.09
N ASP A 82 -10.12 6.31 1.69
CA ASP A 82 -10.63 6.72 0.39
C ASP A 82 -10.95 8.22 0.30
N ARG A 83 -10.73 9.02 1.34
CA ARG A 83 -10.97 10.47 1.24
C ARG A 83 -10.12 11.08 0.13
N ALA A 84 -10.64 12.10 -0.54
CA ALA A 84 -9.97 12.72 -1.69
C ALA A 84 -8.65 13.40 -1.31
N ASP A 85 -8.58 13.89 -0.07
CA ASP A 85 -7.45 14.56 0.56
C ASP A 85 -6.50 13.59 1.29
N PHE A 86 -6.83 12.29 1.37
CA PHE A 86 -5.94 11.32 2.01
C PHE A 86 -4.59 11.29 1.27
N PRO A 87 -3.46 11.42 1.99
CA PRO A 87 -2.14 11.49 1.36
C PRO A 87 -1.85 10.31 0.45
N THR A 88 -1.38 10.59 -0.77
CA THR A 88 -1.00 9.55 -1.74
C THR A 88 0.39 8.97 -1.49
N ALA A 89 1.10 9.45 -0.47
CA ALA A 89 2.38 8.93 -0.04
C ALA A 89 2.27 8.43 1.40
N LEU A 90 2.65 7.16 1.59
CA LEU A 90 2.69 6.50 2.89
C LEU A 90 4.13 6.12 3.22
N GLU A 91 4.53 6.40 4.45
CA GLU A 91 5.85 6.10 4.96
C GLU A 91 5.71 5.24 6.21
N LEU A 92 6.31 4.05 6.19
CA LEU A 92 6.31 3.07 7.27
C LEU A 92 7.70 3.05 7.88
N ASP A 93 7.78 3.36 9.17
CA ASP A 93 9.06 3.35 9.88
C ASP A 93 9.40 1.96 10.41
N GLY A 94 10.60 1.85 11.00
CA GLY A 94 11.10 0.57 11.45
C GLY A 94 10.41 -0.03 12.69
N SER A 95 9.40 0.66 13.22
CA SER A 95 8.62 0.17 14.35
C SER A 95 7.32 -0.53 13.92
N VAL A 96 6.99 -0.54 12.62
CA VAL A 96 5.84 -1.26 12.09
C VAL A 96 6.14 -2.76 12.02
N ARG A 97 5.35 -3.54 12.76
CA ARG A 97 5.55 -4.98 12.94
C ARG A 97 4.55 -5.87 12.23
N ASP A 98 3.39 -5.34 11.89
CA ASP A 98 2.35 -6.01 11.12
C ASP A 98 1.80 -5.04 10.05
N LEU A 99 1.68 -5.53 8.82
CA LEU A 99 1.23 -4.78 7.65
C LEU A 99 -0.26 -4.99 7.35
N SER A 100 -0.97 -5.78 8.16
CA SER A 100 -2.41 -6.02 8.01
C SER A 100 -3.18 -4.69 7.95
N GLY A 101 -4.08 -4.58 6.97
CA GLY A 101 -4.82 -3.37 6.67
C GLY A 101 -4.20 -2.50 5.57
N LEU A 102 -2.93 -2.71 5.18
CA LEU A 102 -2.32 -1.99 4.05
C LEU A 102 -3.07 -2.20 2.73
N GLU A 103 -3.72 -3.34 2.55
CA GLU A 103 -4.52 -3.68 1.38
C GLU A 103 -5.71 -2.73 1.14
N TYR A 104 -6.10 -1.94 2.15
CA TYR A 104 -7.18 -0.95 2.05
C TYR A 104 -6.69 0.44 1.58
N PHE A 105 -5.37 0.65 1.46
CA PHE A 105 -4.78 1.93 1.05
C PHE A 105 -4.76 2.08 -0.48
N SER A 106 -5.91 1.88 -1.14
CA SER A 106 -6.03 1.79 -2.60
C SER A 106 -5.64 3.07 -3.37
N LYS A 107 -5.56 4.22 -2.69
CA LYS A 107 -5.17 5.52 -3.27
C LYS A 107 -3.69 5.87 -3.08
N VAL A 108 -2.94 5.10 -2.28
CA VAL A 108 -1.50 5.33 -2.10
C VAL A 108 -0.78 5.06 -3.42
N LYS A 109 -0.02 6.05 -3.87
CA LYS A 109 0.82 6.01 -5.07
C LYS A 109 2.28 5.73 -4.77
N LYS A 110 2.73 6.09 -3.56
CA LYS A 110 4.11 5.90 -3.12
C LYS A 110 4.15 5.28 -1.74
N LEU A 111 4.83 4.15 -1.62
CA LEU A 111 5.08 3.48 -0.35
C LEU A 111 6.58 3.50 -0.06
N THR A 112 6.98 4.17 1.03
CA THR A 112 8.33 4.09 1.57
C THR A 112 8.33 3.20 2.81
N ILE A 113 9.22 2.23 2.88
CA ILE A 113 9.35 1.30 4.00
C ILE A 113 10.78 1.37 4.53
N TYR A 114 10.91 1.69 5.79
CA TYR A 114 12.14 1.51 6.56
C TYR A 114 12.01 0.27 7.44
N THR A 115 13.12 -0.46 7.61
CA THR A 115 13.35 -1.51 8.63
C THR A 115 12.11 -2.12 9.30
N SER A 116 11.21 -2.76 8.56
CA SER A 116 10.01 -3.36 9.17
C SER A 116 10.36 -4.65 9.95
N THR A 117 9.45 -5.31 10.66
CA THR A 117 9.66 -6.73 11.08
C THR A 117 9.05 -7.77 10.14
N PRO A 118 7.97 -7.48 9.39
CA PRO A 118 7.46 -8.38 8.36
C PRO A 118 8.52 -8.70 7.32
N THR A 119 8.52 -9.94 6.86
CA THR A 119 9.40 -10.44 5.80
C THR A 119 8.72 -10.42 4.43
N THR A 120 7.41 -10.13 4.38
CA THR A 120 6.64 -10.11 3.13
C THR A 120 5.84 -8.82 3.04
N LEU A 121 5.98 -8.13 1.91
CA LEU A 121 5.12 -7.04 1.48
C LEU A 121 4.14 -7.58 0.43
N ASN A 122 2.84 -7.60 0.77
CA ASN A 122 1.78 -7.95 -0.16
C ASN A 122 1.14 -6.69 -0.73
N LEU A 123 1.13 -6.55 -2.05
CA LEU A 123 0.66 -5.38 -2.78
C LEU A 123 -0.83 -5.47 -3.17
N THR A 124 -1.51 -6.55 -2.82
CA THR A 124 -2.93 -6.75 -3.14
C THR A 124 -3.76 -5.59 -2.59
N GLY A 125 -4.67 -5.04 -3.42
CA GLY A 125 -5.52 -3.90 -3.05
C GLY A 125 -4.85 -2.53 -3.19
N MET A 126 -3.54 -2.47 -3.48
CA MET A 126 -2.81 -1.23 -3.70
C MET A 126 -2.92 -0.74 -5.15
N ASP A 127 -4.15 -0.53 -5.62
CA ASP A 127 -4.47 -0.32 -7.04
C ASP A 127 -3.83 0.94 -7.66
N SER A 128 -3.60 1.97 -6.85
CA SER A 128 -2.96 3.21 -7.28
C SER A 128 -1.45 3.24 -7.10
N LEU A 129 -0.83 2.21 -6.55
CA LEU A 129 0.59 2.22 -6.21
C LEU A 129 1.44 2.30 -7.47
N GLU A 130 2.33 3.29 -7.54
CA GLU A 130 3.23 3.56 -8.67
C GLU A 130 4.70 3.34 -8.30
N GLU A 131 5.07 3.60 -7.04
CA GLU A 131 6.46 3.53 -6.57
C GLU A 131 6.56 2.86 -5.19
N ILE A 132 7.51 1.93 -5.07
CA ILE A 132 7.95 1.37 -3.78
C ILE A 132 9.39 1.77 -3.54
N ILE A 133 9.68 2.28 -2.34
CA ILE A 133 11.04 2.51 -1.85
C ILE A 133 11.22 1.70 -0.57
N SER A 134 12.08 0.70 -0.62
CA SER A 134 12.50 -0.07 0.55
C SER A 134 13.89 0.37 0.95
N THR A 135 14.07 0.83 2.19
CA THR A 135 15.37 1.30 2.71
C THR A 135 15.75 0.53 3.97
N GLY A 136 16.84 -0.24 3.92
CA GLY A 136 17.30 -1.04 5.07
C GLY A 136 16.24 -1.98 5.64
N SER A 137 15.27 -2.41 4.83
CA SER A 137 14.11 -3.16 5.33
C SER A 137 14.45 -4.63 5.61
N THR A 138 13.61 -5.28 6.42
CA THR A 138 13.66 -6.75 6.60
C THR A 138 12.85 -7.52 5.57
N ILE A 139 12.25 -6.83 4.59
CA ILE A 139 11.41 -7.47 3.58
C ILE A 139 12.28 -8.44 2.79
N GLU A 140 11.85 -9.70 2.73
CA GLU A 140 12.46 -10.75 1.93
C GLU A 140 11.70 -10.98 0.62
N VAL A 141 10.38 -10.75 0.65
CA VAL A 141 9.49 -10.99 -0.49
C VAL A 141 8.60 -9.77 -0.73
N ILE A 142 8.63 -9.23 -1.94
CA ILE A 142 7.64 -8.27 -2.43
C ILE A 142 6.76 -9.02 -3.41
N GLN A 143 5.44 -9.07 -3.17
CA GLN A 143 4.54 -9.84 -4.03
C GLN A 143 3.14 -9.24 -4.14
N GLY A 144 2.37 -9.68 -5.13
CA GLY A 144 0.95 -9.36 -5.25
C GLY A 144 0.62 -8.59 -6.52
N ASN A 145 -0.53 -7.91 -6.52
CA ASN A 145 -1.04 -7.19 -7.69
C ASN A 145 -1.10 -5.68 -7.41
N ALA A 146 -0.24 -4.93 -8.08
CA ALA A 146 -0.32 -3.47 -8.15
C ALA A 146 -0.25 -3.03 -9.62
N PRO A 147 -1.39 -2.88 -10.32
CA PRO A 147 -1.44 -2.72 -11.78
C PRO A 147 -0.74 -1.43 -12.26
N ARG A 148 -0.69 -0.40 -11.40
CA ARG A 148 -0.04 0.87 -11.70
C ARG A 148 1.42 0.95 -11.30
N LEU A 149 1.98 -0.10 -10.69
CA LEU A 149 3.35 -0.09 -10.19
C LEU A 149 4.31 0.08 -11.35
N LYS A 150 5.15 1.12 -11.29
CA LYS A 150 6.15 1.47 -12.32
C LYS A 150 7.56 1.19 -11.84
N LYS A 151 7.82 1.37 -10.55
CA LYS A 151 9.18 1.36 -10.01
C LYS A 151 9.27 0.73 -8.62
N ILE A 152 10.33 -0.07 -8.43
CA ILE A 152 10.78 -0.55 -7.12
C ILE A 152 12.22 -0.06 -6.91
N ILE A 153 12.48 0.55 -5.76
CA ILE A 153 13.82 0.99 -5.35
C ILE A 153 14.18 0.25 -4.07
N LEU A 154 15.28 -0.50 -4.11
CA LEU A 154 15.85 -1.21 -2.97
C LEU A 154 17.13 -0.48 -2.55
N ARG A 155 17.10 0.22 -1.42
CA ARG A 155 18.28 0.87 -0.83
C ARG A 155 18.76 0.07 0.36
N ASN A 156 19.96 -0.49 0.29
CA ASN A 156 20.54 -1.33 1.34
C ASN A 156 19.55 -2.40 1.88
N SER A 157 18.67 -2.92 1.02
CA SER A 157 17.63 -3.89 1.39
C SER A 157 18.11 -5.31 1.12
N HIS A 158 19.20 -5.67 1.79
CA HIS A 158 19.98 -6.89 1.54
C HIS A 158 19.23 -8.21 1.82
N ARG A 159 18.04 -8.13 2.43
CA ARG A 159 17.21 -9.29 2.74
C ARG A 159 16.24 -9.66 1.62
N VAL A 160 16.00 -8.77 0.65
CA VAL A 160 15.06 -9.03 -0.45
C VAL A 160 15.58 -10.17 -1.33
N LYS A 161 14.89 -11.30 -1.34
CA LYS A 161 15.22 -12.48 -2.15
C LYS A 161 14.33 -12.57 -3.39
N LYS A 162 13.05 -12.20 -3.25
CA LYS A 162 12.04 -12.42 -4.30
C LYS A 162 11.21 -11.16 -4.54
N ILE A 163 11.07 -10.80 -5.81
CA ILE A 163 10.13 -9.79 -6.28
C ILE A 163 9.16 -10.51 -7.22
N ASN A 164 7.91 -10.69 -6.81
CA ASN A 164 6.89 -11.42 -7.56
C ASN A 164 5.69 -10.52 -7.88
N VAL A 165 5.83 -9.75 -8.96
CA VAL A 165 4.88 -8.72 -9.40
C VAL A 165 4.39 -9.00 -10.82
N VAL A 166 4.15 -10.27 -11.14
CA VAL A 166 3.69 -10.72 -12.48
C VAL A 166 2.39 -10.07 -12.96
N ASN A 167 1.59 -9.52 -12.04
CA ASN A 167 0.34 -8.83 -12.35
C ASN A 167 0.47 -7.29 -12.39
N SER A 168 1.67 -6.74 -12.17
CA SER A 168 1.95 -5.31 -12.25
C SER A 168 2.30 -4.90 -13.68
N SER A 169 1.28 -4.74 -14.52
CA SER A 169 1.41 -4.49 -15.97
C SER A 169 2.31 -3.32 -16.35
N ASN A 170 2.46 -2.34 -15.45
CA ASN A 170 3.19 -1.10 -15.71
C ASN A 170 4.64 -1.11 -15.21
N ILE A 171 5.15 -2.20 -14.62
CA ILE A 171 6.50 -2.20 -14.02
C ILE A 171 7.58 -1.97 -15.08
N GLU A 172 8.45 -0.98 -14.87
CA GLU A 172 9.50 -0.59 -15.83
C GLU A 172 10.89 -0.73 -15.25
N GLN A 173 11.03 -0.46 -13.96
CA GLN A 173 12.32 -0.23 -13.36
C GLN A 173 12.42 -0.88 -11.98
N ILE A 174 13.53 -1.56 -11.76
CA ILE A 174 13.96 -2.02 -10.45
C ILE A 174 15.37 -1.47 -10.21
N THR A 175 15.50 -0.57 -9.25
CA THR A 175 16.79 0.00 -8.86
C THR A 175 17.26 -0.67 -7.58
N ILE A 176 18.51 -1.11 -7.56
CA ILE A 176 19.12 -1.75 -6.39
C ILE A 176 20.37 -0.95 -6.03
N GLU A 177 20.31 -0.23 -4.93
CA GLU A 177 21.35 0.65 -4.41
C GLU A 177 21.98 -0.02 -3.19
N GLU A 178 23.12 -0.68 -3.38
CA GLU A 178 23.86 -1.36 -2.32
C GLU A 178 25.38 -1.35 -2.59
N ASP A 179 26.16 -1.59 -1.55
CA ASP A 179 27.61 -1.72 -1.65
C ASP A 179 28.01 -2.90 -2.56
N SER A 180 29.10 -2.74 -3.32
CA SER A 180 29.58 -3.75 -4.27
C SER A 180 30.02 -5.05 -3.59
N ASN A 181 30.40 -5.01 -2.31
CA ASN A 181 30.84 -6.16 -1.53
C ASN A 181 29.68 -7.03 -1.00
N ILE A 182 28.44 -6.54 -1.07
CA ILE A 182 27.28 -7.33 -0.65
C ILE A 182 27.13 -8.53 -1.60
N ALA A 183 26.99 -9.73 -1.05
CA ALA A 183 26.76 -10.92 -1.86
C ALA A 183 25.43 -10.81 -2.64
N ASN A 184 25.38 -11.39 -3.84
CA ASN A 184 24.14 -11.46 -4.61
C ASN A 184 23.06 -12.18 -3.79
N HIS A 185 21.97 -11.49 -3.47
CA HIS A 185 20.93 -12.00 -2.57
C HIS A 185 19.57 -12.14 -3.23
N ILE A 186 19.33 -11.47 -4.37
CA ILE A 186 18.09 -11.63 -5.13
C ILE A 186 18.15 -12.94 -5.93
N GLU A 187 17.20 -13.81 -5.64
CA GLU A 187 17.06 -15.14 -6.22
C GLU A 187 16.13 -15.11 -7.44
N CYS A 188 15.10 -14.26 -7.42
CA CYS A 188 14.09 -14.20 -8.47
C CYS A 188 13.42 -12.82 -8.58
N ILE A 189 13.20 -12.38 -9.82
CA ILE A 189 12.41 -11.21 -10.18
C ILE A 189 11.37 -11.64 -11.23
N ALA A 190 10.14 -11.87 -10.81
CA ALA A 190 9.03 -12.21 -11.67
C ALA A 190 8.19 -10.97 -12.00
N VAL A 191 8.08 -10.67 -13.29
CA VAL A 191 7.36 -9.51 -13.87
C VAL A 191 6.43 -9.97 -14.99
N PRO A 192 5.49 -9.15 -15.47
CA PRO A 192 4.65 -9.53 -16.60
C PRO A 192 5.50 -9.86 -17.84
N ALA A 193 5.05 -10.81 -18.66
CA ALA A 193 5.82 -11.29 -19.82
C ALA A 193 6.23 -10.16 -20.79
N ASN A 194 5.34 -9.19 -21.03
CA ASN A 194 5.60 -8.02 -21.88
C ASN A 194 6.54 -6.98 -21.25
N ARG A 195 7.02 -7.19 -20.02
CA ARG A 195 7.89 -6.27 -19.27
C ARG A 195 9.27 -6.86 -18.96
N VAL A 196 9.51 -8.14 -19.25
CA VAL A 196 10.79 -8.81 -18.95
C VAL A 196 11.97 -8.06 -19.55
N ASP A 197 11.94 -7.74 -20.84
CA ASP A 197 13.06 -7.07 -21.51
C ASP A 197 13.24 -5.63 -21.05
N THR A 198 12.13 -4.90 -20.87
CA THR A 198 12.14 -3.53 -20.31
C THR A 198 12.80 -3.50 -18.93
N VAL A 199 12.38 -4.40 -18.03
CA VAL A 199 12.94 -4.46 -16.67
C VAL A 199 14.40 -4.90 -16.70
N LYS A 200 14.79 -5.88 -17.54
CA LYS A 200 16.20 -6.26 -17.71
C LYS A 200 17.06 -5.06 -18.12
N GLN A 201 16.61 -4.29 -19.12
CA GLN A 201 17.34 -3.10 -19.58
C GLN A 201 17.48 -2.05 -18.48
N ASN A 202 16.42 -1.84 -17.70
CA ASN A 202 16.31 -0.78 -16.70
C ASN A 202 16.70 -1.18 -15.27
N ILE A 203 17.15 -2.42 -15.04
CA ILE A 203 17.82 -2.76 -13.78
C ILE A 203 19.10 -1.93 -13.67
N ASN A 204 19.14 -1.05 -12.66
CA ASN A 204 20.25 -0.14 -12.37
C ASN A 204 20.84 -0.46 -11.00
N LEU A 205 22.16 -0.71 -10.97
CA LEU A 205 22.93 -1.15 -9.80
C LEU A 205 24.13 -0.25 -9.50
N GLY A 206 24.12 1.00 -9.97
CA GLY A 206 25.29 1.87 -9.84
C GLY A 206 26.50 1.29 -10.56
N ASN A 207 27.68 1.30 -9.92
CA ASN A 207 28.98 1.02 -10.55
C ASN A 207 29.44 -0.45 -10.50
N SER A 208 28.53 -1.45 -10.52
CA SER A 208 28.92 -2.88 -10.53
C SER A 208 28.36 -3.66 -11.72
N PRO A 209 29.09 -3.75 -12.85
CA PRO A 209 28.64 -4.48 -14.06
C PRO A 209 28.34 -5.97 -13.83
N ALA A 210 29.12 -6.63 -12.96
CA ALA A 210 28.93 -8.04 -12.64
C ALA A 210 27.60 -8.31 -11.91
N LYS A 211 27.26 -7.48 -10.91
CA LYS A 211 25.96 -7.55 -10.22
C LYS A 211 24.81 -7.24 -11.16
N THR A 212 24.97 -6.25 -12.04
CA THR A 212 23.98 -5.93 -13.09
C THR A 212 23.65 -7.15 -13.95
N THR A 213 24.68 -7.86 -14.40
CA THR A 213 24.47 -9.09 -15.18
C THR A 213 23.78 -10.18 -14.36
N ALA A 214 24.21 -10.38 -13.12
CA ALA A 214 23.62 -11.37 -12.22
C ALA A 214 22.12 -11.12 -11.97
N TYR A 215 21.72 -9.90 -11.59
CA TYR A 215 20.31 -9.62 -11.31
C TYR A 215 19.43 -9.55 -12.56
N ARG A 216 19.97 -9.11 -13.72
CA ARG A 216 19.26 -9.23 -15.00
C ARG A 216 18.92 -10.68 -15.35
N SER A 217 19.81 -11.62 -15.02
CA SER A 217 19.56 -13.05 -15.24
C SER A 217 18.45 -13.62 -14.35
N LYS A 218 18.07 -12.91 -13.27
CA LYS A 218 16.98 -13.30 -12.36
C LYS A 218 15.60 -12.82 -12.82
N VAL A 219 15.53 -11.98 -13.86
CA VAL A 219 14.26 -11.47 -14.39
C VAL A 219 13.59 -12.50 -15.30
N GLN A 220 12.36 -12.88 -14.96
CA GLN A 220 11.56 -13.88 -15.66
C GLN A 220 10.07 -13.51 -15.71
N SER A 221 9.31 -14.20 -16.56
CA SER A 221 7.87 -14.01 -16.73
C SER A 221 7.00 -14.93 -15.88
N PHE A 222 7.60 -15.88 -15.18
CA PHE A 222 6.89 -16.85 -14.34
C PHE A 222 7.06 -16.50 -12.87
N PRO A 223 6.05 -16.74 -12.01
CA PRO A 223 6.14 -16.52 -10.58
C PRO A 223 7.41 -17.13 -9.96
N CYS A 224 7.93 -16.49 -8.92
CA CYS A 224 9.04 -17.04 -8.16
C CYS A 224 8.58 -18.29 -7.40
N ASN A 225 9.25 -19.43 -7.61
CA ASN A 225 9.08 -20.65 -6.82
C ASN A 225 9.57 -20.45 -5.39
#